data_AF-A0A2T6M6B3-F1
#
_entry.id   AF-A0A2T6M6B3-F1
#
_cell.length_a   1.000
_cell.length_b   1.000
_cell.length_c   1.000
_cell.angle_alpha   90.00
_cell.angle_beta   90.00
_cell.angle_gamma   90.00
#
_symmetry.space_group_name_H-M   'P 1'
#
loop_
_entity.id
_entity.type
_entity.pdbx_description
1 polymer ?
#
loop_
_entity_poly.entity_id
_entity_poly.type
_entity_poly.pdbx_seq_one_letter_code
_entity_poly.pdbx_strand_id
1 'polypeptide(L)'
;MAGLLTRPGPDPVASELALWAATDFRWGETDCCQSILIYIERCSGRRLEPWPRASNAFRAQLIIERAGCLVALCQARFGELGCPKTDAPARGDFGVIDLPGSGHTLCLCLGHRRWAARCDTGVVIFCGVALASWRLPCPRH
;
A
#
# COMPACT_ATOMS: atom_id res chain seq x y z
N MET A 1 18.49 26.83 -26.46
CA MET A 1 18.23 26.37 -25.08
C MET A 1 17.59 25.00 -25.15
N ALA A 2 18.38 23.94 -24.96
CA ALA A 2 17.89 22.56 -25.01
C ALA A 2 17.35 22.19 -23.62
N GLY A 3 16.04 21.95 -23.54
CA GLY A 3 15.42 21.36 -22.36
C GLY A 3 15.93 19.94 -22.19
N LEU A 4 16.62 19.68 -21.09
CA LEU A 4 16.96 18.33 -20.63
C LEU A 4 15.66 17.58 -20.38
N LEU A 5 15.23 16.77 -21.35
CA LEU A 5 14.27 15.71 -21.15
C LEU A 5 14.94 14.67 -20.24
N THR A 6 14.82 14.86 -18.93
CA THR A 6 15.06 13.77 -17.98
C THR A 6 14.11 12.64 -18.37
N ARG A 7 14.67 11.51 -18.83
CA ARG A 7 13.88 10.28 -19.02
C ARG A 7 13.06 10.08 -17.74
N PRO A 8 11.73 9.89 -17.82
CA PRO A 8 11.00 9.48 -16.63
C PRO A 8 11.65 8.20 -16.14
N GLY A 9 12.04 8.18 -14.87
CA GLY A 9 12.48 6.95 -14.22
C GLY A 9 11.42 5.86 -14.35
N PRO A 10 11.76 4.59 -14.09
CA PRO A 10 10.80 3.50 -14.15
C PRO A 10 9.55 3.82 -13.30
N ASP A 11 8.36 3.58 -13.85
CA ASP A 11 7.08 3.77 -13.14
C ASP A 11 7.10 2.98 -11.82
N PRO A 12 7.08 3.64 -10.65
CA PRO A 12 7.22 2.97 -9.37
C PRO A 12 6.09 1.99 -9.10
N VAL A 13 4.87 2.28 -9.59
CA VAL A 13 3.73 1.37 -9.45
C VAL A 13 3.94 0.11 -10.30
N ALA A 14 4.34 0.27 -11.57
CA ALA A 14 4.60 -0.88 -12.44
C ALA A 14 5.72 -1.77 -11.88
N SER A 15 6.77 -1.14 -11.36
CA SER A 15 7.91 -1.84 -10.74
C SER A 15 7.48 -2.61 -9.50
N GLU A 16 6.61 -2.03 -8.67
CA GLU A 16 6.10 -2.68 -7.47
C GLU A 16 5.20 -3.87 -7.80
N LEU A 17 4.31 -3.74 -8.80
CA LEU A 17 3.46 -4.86 -9.24
C LEU A 17 4.28 -6.02 -9.80
N ALA A 18 5.34 -5.72 -10.55
CA ALA A 18 6.26 -6.74 -11.05
C ALA A 18 6.98 -7.46 -9.89
N LEU A 19 7.41 -6.71 -8.87
CA LEU A 19 8.03 -7.29 -7.67
C LEU A 19 7.05 -8.20 -6.92
N TRP A 20 5.81 -7.77 -6.71
CA TRP A 20 4.78 -8.60 -6.08
C TRP A 20 4.53 -9.87 -6.88
N ALA A 21 4.43 -9.79 -8.20
CA ALA A 21 4.22 -10.96 -9.07
C ALA A 21 5.40 -11.95 -9.02
N ALA A 22 6.62 -11.48 -8.78
CA ALA A 22 7.83 -12.29 -8.76
C ALA A 22 8.24 -12.85 -7.39
N THR A 23 7.55 -12.44 -6.31
CA THR A 23 7.91 -12.82 -4.94
C THR A 23 6.86 -13.75 -4.36
N ASP A 24 7.23 -14.65 -3.46
CA ASP A 24 6.28 -15.49 -2.72
C ASP A 24 5.53 -14.69 -1.66
N PHE A 25 4.30 -15.11 -1.34
CA PHE A 25 3.55 -14.52 -0.24
C PHE A 25 3.99 -15.10 1.10
N ARG A 26 4.28 -14.22 2.08
CA ARG A 26 4.68 -14.56 3.44
C ARG A 26 4.09 -13.55 4.42
N TRP A 27 3.33 -14.03 5.40
CA TRP A 27 2.79 -13.21 6.47
C TRP A 27 3.92 -12.50 7.24
N GLY A 28 3.77 -11.18 7.46
CA GLY A 28 4.73 -10.37 8.18
C GLY A 28 5.95 -9.93 7.37
N GLU A 29 6.02 -10.31 6.09
CA GLU A 29 7.11 -9.97 5.17
C GLU A 29 6.59 -9.39 3.84
N THR A 30 5.64 -10.06 3.19
CA THR A 30 5.12 -9.71 1.85
C THR A 30 3.59 -9.77 1.79
N ASP A 31 2.93 -9.63 2.94
CA ASP A 31 1.48 -9.43 3.01
C ASP A 31 1.07 -8.02 2.53
N CYS A 32 -0.24 -7.77 2.40
CA CYS A 32 -0.74 -6.49 1.87
C CYS A 32 -0.28 -5.26 2.66
N CYS A 33 -0.16 -5.36 3.99
CA CYS A 33 0.29 -4.25 4.83
C CYS A 33 1.79 -4.00 4.64
N GLN A 34 2.58 -5.08 4.70
CA GLN A 34 4.04 -5.00 4.53
C GLN A 34 4.44 -4.54 3.14
N SER A 35 3.78 -5.06 2.11
CA SER A 35 4.08 -4.72 0.72
C SER A 35 3.85 -3.23 0.43
N ILE A 36 2.75 -2.67 0.96
CA ILE A 36 2.48 -1.23 0.84
C ILE A 36 3.45 -0.40 1.68
N LEU A 37 3.77 -0.84 2.90
CA LEU A 37 4.78 -0.15 3.70
C LEU A 37 6.12 -0.08 2.96
N ILE A 38 6.63 -1.21 2.47
CA ILE A 38 7.89 -1.28 1.71
C ILE A 38 7.85 -0.35 0.49
N TYR A 39 6.74 -0.34 -0.25
CA TYR A 39 6.53 0.58 -1.37
C TYR A 39 6.61 2.05 -0.94
N ILE A 40 5.92 2.42 0.15
CA ILE A 40 5.93 3.80 0.67
C ILE A 40 7.34 4.20 1.10
N GLU A 41 8.04 3.33 1.83
CA GLU A 41 9.39 3.60 2.32
C GLU A 41 10.36 3.80 1.16
N ARG A 42 10.27 2.96 0.13
CA ARG A 42 11.10 3.06 -1.07
C ARG A 42 10.84 4.35 -1.84
N CYS A 43 9.58 4.74 -2.00
CA CYS A 43 9.21 5.92 -2.79
C CYS A 43 9.45 7.23 -2.03
N SER A 44 9.25 7.25 -0.71
CA SER A 44 9.35 8.47 0.09
C SER A 44 10.72 8.70 0.73
N GLY A 45 11.55 7.65 0.83
CA GLY A 45 12.79 7.64 1.60
C GLY A 45 12.58 7.70 3.12
N ARG A 46 11.34 7.58 3.60
CA ARG A 46 10.99 7.56 5.03
C ARG A 46 10.91 6.12 5.51
N ARG A 47 11.12 5.88 6.80
CA ARG A 47 10.94 4.57 7.42
C ARG A 47 9.96 4.66 8.58
N LEU A 48 9.19 3.61 8.77
CA LEU A 48 8.27 3.47 9.89
C LEU A 48 8.64 2.23 10.69
N GLU A 49 9.25 2.45 11.85
CA GLU A 49 9.56 1.38 12.79
C GLU A 49 9.13 1.78 14.21
N PRO A 50 8.43 0.89 14.95
CA PRO A 50 8.07 -0.48 14.56
C PRO A 50 6.73 -0.60 13.81
N TRP A 51 6.68 -1.43 12.75
CA TRP A 51 5.42 -1.89 12.16
C TRP A 51 5.00 -3.28 12.69
N PRO A 52 3.74 -3.49 13.10
CA PRO A 52 3.27 -4.79 13.58
C PRO A 52 3.38 -5.90 12.52
N ARG A 53 4.07 -7.00 12.85
CA ARG A 53 4.19 -8.17 11.96
C ARG A 53 3.29 -9.30 12.46
N ALA A 54 2.51 -9.87 11.54
CA ALA A 54 1.69 -11.05 11.81
C ALA A 54 2.35 -12.29 11.22
N SER A 55 2.31 -13.43 11.92
CA SER A 55 2.83 -14.69 11.39
C SER A 55 1.80 -15.51 10.60
N ASN A 56 0.53 -15.12 10.66
CA ASN A 56 -0.58 -15.74 9.94
C ASN A 56 -1.82 -14.81 9.92
N ALA A 57 -2.84 -15.19 9.15
CA ALA A 57 -4.09 -14.45 9.01
C ALA A 57 -4.78 -14.17 10.36
N PHE A 58 -4.83 -15.16 11.26
CA PHE A 58 -5.46 -15.00 12.58
C PHE A 58 -4.75 -13.94 13.43
N ARG A 59 -3.41 -13.94 13.45
CA ARG A 59 -2.62 -12.92 14.15
C ARG A 59 -2.78 -11.53 13.51
N ALA A 60 -2.88 -11.45 12.18
CA ALA A 60 -3.14 -10.20 11.48
C ALA A 60 -4.51 -9.62 11.89
N GLN A 61 -5.53 -10.47 11.93
CA GLN A 61 -6.87 -10.09 12.37
C GLN A 61 -6.87 -9.56 13.82
N LEU A 62 -6.21 -10.25 14.76
CA LEU A 62 -6.10 -9.77 16.14
C LEU A 62 -5.40 -8.40 16.26
N ILE A 63 -4.38 -8.13 15.44
CA ILE A 63 -3.71 -6.83 15.40
C ILE A 63 -4.70 -5.76 14.92
N ILE A 64 -5.45 -6.05 13.85
CA ILE A 64 -6.46 -5.16 13.27
C ILE A 64 -7.57 -4.84 14.28
N GLU A 65 -8.09 -5.86 14.97
CA GLU A 65 -9.15 -5.71 15.97
C GLU A 65 -8.70 -4.88 17.18
N ARG A 66 -7.47 -5.08 17.66
CA ARG A 66 -6.89 -4.26 18.74
C ARG A 66 -6.75 -2.80 18.35
N ALA A 67 -6.55 -2.51 17.07
CA ALA A 67 -6.54 -1.16 16.53
C ALA A 67 -7.96 -0.62 16.22
N GLY A 68 -9.01 -1.41 16.46
CA GLY A 68 -10.41 -1.12 16.13
C GLY A 68 -10.79 -1.59 14.73
N CYS A 69 -10.01 -1.21 13.71
CA CYS A 69 -10.16 -1.70 12.34
C CYS A 69 -8.91 -1.40 11.50
N LEU A 70 -8.83 -1.94 10.28
CA LEU A 70 -7.66 -1.74 9.42
C LEU A 70 -7.49 -0.27 9.02
N VAL A 71 -8.60 0.44 8.78
CA VAL A 71 -8.56 1.89 8.49
C VAL A 71 -7.96 2.67 9.66
N ALA A 72 -8.34 2.35 10.89
CA ALA A 72 -7.81 3.02 12.08
C ALA A 72 -6.31 2.72 12.29
N LEU A 73 -5.89 1.47 12.08
CA LEU A 73 -4.49 1.08 12.09
C LEU A 73 -3.67 1.88 11.07
N CYS A 74 -4.11 1.89 9.80
CA CYS A 74 -3.47 2.62 8.72
C CYS A 74 -3.46 4.14 8.98
N GLN A 75 -4.55 4.71 9.49
CA GLN A 75 -4.63 6.14 9.79
C GLN A 75 -3.61 6.56 10.86
N ALA A 76 -3.46 5.76 11.92
CA ALA A 76 -2.47 6.03 12.97
C ALA A 76 -1.04 5.95 12.40
N ARG A 77 -0.74 4.87 11.67
CA ARG A 77 0.61 4.57 11.19
C ARG A 77 1.07 5.42 10.02
N PHE A 78 0.23 5.61 9.01
CA PHE A 78 0.59 6.43 7.85
C PHE A 78 0.61 7.93 8.16
N GLY A 79 -0.08 8.35 9.23
CA GLY A 79 0.10 9.66 9.84
C GLY A 79 1.55 9.91 10.28
N GLU A 80 2.22 8.92 10.90
CA GLU A 80 3.62 9.01 11.32
C GLU A 80 4.59 9.18 10.12
N LEU A 81 4.26 8.57 8.99
CA LEU A 81 5.01 8.73 7.73
C LEU A 81 4.73 10.06 7.01
N GLY A 82 3.74 10.84 7.47
CA GLY A 82 3.31 12.07 6.83
C GLY A 82 2.54 11.85 5.54
N CYS A 83 1.81 10.74 5.42
CA CYS A 83 0.93 10.46 4.28
C CYS A 83 -0.45 11.08 4.55
N PRO A 84 -0.83 12.20 3.91
CA PRO A 84 -2.11 12.84 4.19
C PRO A 84 -3.27 12.01 3.63
N LYS A 85 -4.40 11.98 4.34
CA LYS A 85 -5.63 11.36 3.84
C LYS A 85 -6.13 12.09 2.58
N THR A 86 -6.75 11.36 1.67
CA THR A 86 -7.32 11.93 0.44
C THR A 86 -8.61 11.23 0.04
N ASP A 87 -9.54 12.01 -0.53
CA ASP A 87 -10.78 11.51 -1.14
C ASP A 87 -10.69 11.38 -2.67
N ALA A 88 -9.55 11.78 -3.25
CA ALA A 88 -9.28 11.72 -4.69
C ALA A 88 -7.96 10.98 -4.96
N PRO A 89 -7.87 9.67 -4.66
CA PRO A 89 -6.66 8.89 -4.84
C PRO A 89 -6.26 8.85 -6.33
N ALA A 90 -4.99 9.07 -6.58
CA ALA A 90 -4.36 8.93 -7.89
C ALA A 90 -3.45 7.69 -7.91
N ARG A 91 -2.97 7.34 -9.11
CA ARG A 91 -2.02 6.25 -9.28
C ARG A 91 -0.80 6.46 -8.37
N GLY A 92 -0.45 5.42 -7.61
CA GLY A 92 0.67 5.43 -6.66
C GLY A 92 0.28 5.77 -5.22
N ASP A 93 -0.93 6.27 -4.99
CA ASP A 93 -1.53 6.33 -3.66
C ASP A 93 -1.95 4.96 -3.19
N PHE A 94 -2.41 4.85 -1.94
CA PHE A 94 -2.81 3.58 -1.36
C PHE A 94 -4.05 3.77 -0.47
N GLY A 95 -4.78 2.69 -0.25
CA GLY A 95 -6.06 2.75 0.45
C GLY A 95 -6.57 1.39 0.88
N VAL A 96 -7.50 1.39 1.83
CA VAL A 96 -8.18 0.18 2.29
C VAL A 96 -9.45 0.00 1.47
N ILE A 97 -9.61 -1.17 0.84
CA ILE A 97 -10.84 -1.58 0.16
C ILE A 97 -11.43 -2.80 0.86
N ASP A 98 -12.73 -3.01 0.70
CA ASP A 98 -13.35 -4.30 1.01
C ASP A 98 -13.22 -5.21 -0.21
N LEU A 99 -12.28 -6.16 -0.17
CA LEU A 99 -12.01 -7.08 -1.27
C LEU A 99 -12.81 -8.37 -1.07
N PRO A 100 -13.69 -8.77 -2.02
CA PRO A 100 -14.47 -9.99 -1.88
C PRO A 100 -13.59 -11.22 -1.61
N GLY A 101 -13.90 -11.94 -0.54
CA GLY A 101 -13.15 -13.14 -0.11
C GLY A 101 -11.90 -12.87 0.75
N SER A 102 -11.40 -11.64 0.81
CA SER A 102 -10.27 -11.26 1.67
C SER A 102 -10.63 -10.24 2.75
N GLY A 103 -11.78 -9.54 2.62
CA GLY A 103 -12.22 -8.48 3.53
C GLY A 103 -11.41 -7.20 3.36
N HIS A 104 -11.30 -6.42 4.44
CA HIS A 104 -10.54 -5.17 4.44
C HIS A 104 -9.07 -5.41 4.09
N THR A 105 -8.66 -4.90 2.92
CA THR A 105 -7.34 -5.14 2.33
C THR A 105 -6.69 -3.83 1.96
N LEU A 106 -5.43 -3.65 2.35
CA LEU A 106 -4.65 -2.48 1.96
C LEU A 106 -4.11 -2.66 0.53
N CYS A 107 -4.35 -1.67 -0.32
CA CYS A 107 -4.13 -1.77 -1.76
C CYS A 107 -3.40 -0.56 -2.33
N LEU A 108 -2.72 -0.78 -3.45
CA LEU A 108 -2.07 0.25 -4.26
C LEU A 108 -3.04 0.78 -5.33
N CYS A 109 -3.22 2.08 -5.42
CA CYS A 109 -4.06 2.71 -6.42
C CYS A 109 -3.40 2.66 -7.80
N LEU A 110 -4.10 2.12 -8.78
CA LEU A 110 -3.68 2.09 -10.18
C LEU A 110 -4.27 3.24 -11.01
N GLY A 111 -5.06 4.10 -10.37
CA GLY A 111 -5.88 5.14 -11.01
C GLY A 111 -7.25 4.63 -11.46
N HIS A 112 -8.19 5.56 -11.65
CA HIS A 112 -9.56 5.27 -12.12
C HIS A 112 -10.29 4.20 -11.27
N ARG A 113 -10.20 4.30 -9.94
CA ARG A 113 -10.84 3.36 -8.98
C ARG A 113 -10.37 1.91 -9.09
N ARG A 114 -9.23 1.67 -9.75
CA ARG A 114 -8.57 0.36 -9.79
C ARG A 114 -7.55 0.26 -8.68
N TRP A 115 -7.53 -0.88 -8.00
CA TRP A 115 -6.71 -1.16 -6.83
C TRP A 115 -6.01 -2.49 -7.00
N ALA A 116 -4.72 -2.54 -6.74
CA ALA A 116 -3.96 -3.77 -6.67
C ALA A 116 -3.80 -4.20 -5.21
N ALA A 117 -4.20 -5.42 -4.92
CA ALA A 117 -4.00 -6.08 -3.64
C ALA A 117 -2.90 -7.14 -3.78
N ARG A 118 -2.09 -7.25 -2.74
CA ARG A 118 -1.19 -8.38 -2.57
C ARG A 118 -1.90 -9.48 -1.76
N CYS A 119 -2.18 -10.60 -2.40
CA CYS A 119 -2.84 -11.77 -1.83
C CYS A 119 -1.88 -12.97 -1.79
N ASP A 120 -2.30 -14.04 -1.11
CA ASP A 120 -1.56 -15.31 -1.01
C ASP A 120 -1.34 -16.01 -2.35
N THR A 121 -2.27 -15.84 -3.28
CA THR A 121 -2.27 -16.42 -4.62
C THR A 121 -1.64 -15.51 -5.69
N GLY A 122 -1.23 -14.28 -5.33
CA GLY A 122 -0.59 -13.35 -6.26
C GLY A 122 -1.10 -11.92 -6.13
N VAL A 123 -1.13 -11.20 -7.25
CA VAL A 123 -1.65 -9.83 -7.32
C VAL A 123 -3.07 -9.87 -7.86
N VAL A 124 -4.02 -9.31 -7.11
CA VAL A 124 -5.42 -9.16 -7.53
C VAL A 124 -5.67 -7.71 -7.89
N ILE A 125 -6.31 -7.47 -9.03
CA ILE A 125 -6.76 -6.13 -9.43
C ILE A 125 -8.28 -6.07 -9.27
N PHE A 126 -8.75 -5.06 -8.56
CA PHE A 126 -10.16 -4.86 -8.29
C PHE A 126 -10.60 -3.42 -8.57
N CYS A 127 -11.83 -3.26 -9.07
CA CYS A 127 -12.46 -1.95 -9.28
C CYS A 127 -13.41 -1.66 -8.12
N GLY A 128 -13.14 -0.62 -7.32
CA GLY A 128 -13.89 -0.37 -6.10
C GLY A 128 -13.73 1.03 -5.51
N VAL A 129 -14.50 1.32 -4.47
CA VAL A 129 -14.32 2.52 -3.62
C VAL A 129 -13.46 2.12 -2.44
N ALA A 130 -12.45 2.94 -2.11
CA ALA A 130 -11.69 2.77 -0.89
C ALA A 130 -12.47 3.33 0.31
N LEU A 131 -12.44 2.62 1.43
CA LEU A 131 -12.96 3.07 2.72
C LEU A 131 -12.16 4.27 3.25
N ALA A 132 -10.86 4.29 2.97
CA ALA A 132 -9.96 5.40 3.20
C ALA A 132 -8.76 5.29 2.27
N SER A 133 -8.23 6.44 1.83
CA SER A 133 -7.02 6.51 1.01
C SER A 133 -6.05 7.55 1.55
N TRP A 134 -4.77 7.37 1.27
CA TRP A 134 -3.71 8.30 1.65
C TRP A 134 -2.80 8.57 0.45
N ARG A 135 -2.31 9.81 0.38
CA ARG A 135 -1.33 10.21 -0.62
C ARG A 135 0.04 9.66 -0.26
N LEU A 136 0.74 9.17 -1.27
CA LEU A 136 2.18 8.95 -1.14
C LEU A 136 2.88 10.31 -0.92
N PRO A 137 3.70 10.47 0.12
CA PRO A 137 4.41 11.73 0.35
C PRO A 137 5.54 11.91 -0.67
N CYS A 138 5.80 13.15 -1.07
CA CYS A 138 6.94 13.47 -1.94
C CYS A 138 8.26 13.01 -1.31
N PRO A 139 9.22 12.51 -2.11
CA PRO A 139 10.58 12.27 -1.65
C PRO A 139 11.16 13.55 -1.05
N ARG A 140 11.85 13.47 0.10
CA ARG A 140 12.64 14.62 0.57
C ARG A 140 13.88 14.74 -0.33
N HIS A 141 14.04 15.89 -0.96
CA HIS A 141 15.26 16.28 -1.68
C HIS A 141 16.44 16.46 -0.71
#